data_AF-A0A9W9EAJ5-F1
#
_entry.id   AF-A0A9W9EAJ5-F1
#
_cell.length_a   1.000
_cell.length_b   1.000
_cell.length_c   1.000
_cell.angle_alpha   90.00
_cell.angle_beta   90.00
_cell.angle_gamma   90.00
#
_symmetry.space_group_name_H-M   'P 1'
#
loop_
_entity.id
_entity.type
_entity.pdbx_description
1 polymer ?
#
loop_
_entity_poly.entity_id
_entity_poly.type
_entity_poly.pdbx_seq_one_letter_code
_entity_poly.pdbx_strand_id
1 'polypeptide(L)'
;MSGAELIGIISGIISIVDASLKIYEAVEDASGLPRCFRNVAARLPTVQDTLEIARETLEEEEKEGNEELSRVKSRDALVKILESCYDKATVLNKTLHTIMPTQGASKARRCVKAIKMFPAAEKIESLMNGILNDVHVLAANHSVKSATRTQVNDLTDMIRNTTVEKREPIYFGRRTTVTFYNTGRGSQFVHEGQGDQNISMGTGVQFNGPSTAPIYITVTGI
;
A
#
# COMPACT_ATOMS: atom_id res chain seq x y z
N MET A 1 -26.03 -5.37 20.36
CA MET A 1 -24.62 -5.77 20.60
C MET A 1 -24.07 -4.97 21.78
N SER A 2 -23.27 -5.57 22.65
CA SER A 2 -22.81 -4.98 23.94
C SER A 2 -21.50 -4.19 23.81
N GLY A 3 -21.11 -3.44 24.85
CA GLY A 3 -19.80 -2.75 24.92
C GLY A 3 -18.63 -3.72 24.88
N ALA A 4 -18.68 -4.78 25.69
CA ALA A 4 -17.72 -5.87 25.70
C ALA A 4 -17.43 -6.49 24.32
N GLU A 5 -18.43 -6.58 23.45
CA GLU A 5 -18.25 -7.11 22.10
C GLU A 5 -17.38 -6.20 21.22
N LEU A 6 -17.61 -4.89 21.27
CA LEU A 6 -16.78 -3.90 20.56
C LEU A 6 -15.33 -3.93 21.07
N ILE A 7 -15.15 -3.98 22.39
CA ILE A 7 -13.84 -4.08 23.06
C ILE A 7 -13.09 -5.35 22.62
N GLY A 8 -13.81 -6.47 22.53
CA GLY A 8 -13.27 -7.74 22.05
C GLY A 8 -12.76 -7.66 20.61
N ILE A 9 -13.56 -7.09 19.70
CA ILE A 9 -13.14 -6.93 18.29
C ILE A 9 -11.93 -6.00 18.19
N ILE A 10 -11.94 -4.85 18.87
CA ILE A 10 -10.81 -3.90 18.87
C ILE A 10 -9.52 -4.57 19.36
N SER A 11 -9.61 -5.35 20.45
CA SER A 11 -8.46 -6.11 20.98
C SER A 11 -7.91 -7.13 19.97
N GLY A 12 -8.79 -7.78 19.21
CA GLY A 12 -8.42 -8.65 18.10
C GLY A 12 -7.67 -7.91 16.99
N ILE A 13 -8.15 -6.72 16.61
CA ILE A 13 -7.48 -5.88 15.58
C ILE A 13 -6.09 -5.45 16.07
N ILE A 14 -5.97 -4.96 17.31
CA ILE A 14 -4.68 -4.56 17.91
C ILE A 14 -3.67 -5.71 17.84
N SER A 15 -4.10 -6.92 18.20
CA SER A 15 -3.23 -8.12 18.15
C SER A 15 -2.72 -8.43 16.74
N ILE A 16 -3.53 -8.20 15.70
CA ILE A 16 -3.13 -8.39 14.31
C ILE A 16 -2.19 -7.28 13.83
N VAL A 17 -2.42 -6.04 14.26
CA VAL A 17 -1.55 -4.90 13.95
C VAL A 17 -0.16 -5.09 14.57
N ASP A 18 -0.09 -5.49 15.84
CA ASP A 18 1.17 -5.84 16.53
C ASP A 18 1.90 -6.98 15.81
N ALA A 19 1.19 -8.05 15.43
CA ALA A 19 1.78 -9.13 14.63
C ALA A 19 2.35 -8.62 13.28
N SER A 20 1.66 -7.67 12.64
CA SER A 20 2.11 -7.07 11.38
C SER A 20 3.37 -6.22 11.56
N LEU A 21 3.45 -5.42 12.65
CA LEU A 21 4.62 -4.62 13.01
C LEU A 21 5.85 -5.50 13.23
N LYS A 22 5.71 -6.62 13.95
CA LYS A 22 6.79 -7.60 14.17
C LYS A 22 7.34 -8.20 12.87
N ILE A 23 6.52 -8.32 11.82
CA ILE A 23 7.02 -8.74 10.50
C ILE A 23 7.98 -7.70 9.94
N TYR A 24 7.67 -6.42 10.06
CA TYR A 24 8.53 -5.33 9.58
C TYR A 24 9.84 -5.25 10.38
N GLU A 25 9.78 -5.39 11.71
CA GLU A 25 10.97 -5.41 12.58
C GLU A 25 11.90 -6.60 12.26
N ALA A 26 11.34 -7.73 11.84
CA ALA A 26 12.11 -8.90 11.46
C ALA A 26 12.84 -8.74 10.10
N VAL A 27 12.54 -7.70 9.31
CA VAL A 27 13.24 -7.45 8.04
C VAL A 27 14.56 -6.72 8.30
N GLU A 28 15.65 -7.46 8.12
CA GLU A 28 17.05 -6.99 8.30
C GLU A 28 17.44 -5.81 7.38
N ASP A 29 16.81 -5.68 6.20
CA ASP A 29 17.02 -4.58 5.25
C ASP A 29 15.70 -3.95 4.82
N ALA A 30 15.20 -3.01 5.63
CA ALA A 30 14.01 -2.23 5.32
C ALA A 30 14.18 -1.29 4.11
N SER A 31 15.43 -0.99 3.72
CA SER A 31 15.73 -0.10 2.58
C SER A 31 15.47 -0.76 1.23
N GLY A 32 15.51 -2.10 1.18
CA GLY A 32 15.13 -2.89 0.01
C GLY A 32 13.63 -3.07 -0.19
N LEU A 33 12.78 -2.61 0.74
CA LEU A 33 11.33 -2.72 0.62
C LEU A 33 10.77 -1.63 -0.30
N PRO A 34 9.80 -1.96 -1.20
CA PRO A 34 9.13 -0.96 -2.01
C PRO A 34 8.48 0.13 -1.15
N ARG A 35 8.38 1.36 -1.68
CA ARG A 35 7.86 2.54 -0.95
C ARG A 35 6.52 2.27 -0.26
N CYS A 36 5.58 1.59 -0.92
CA CYS A 36 4.28 1.27 -0.34
C CYS A 36 4.39 0.45 0.96
N PHE A 37 5.35 -0.47 1.07
CA PHE A 37 5.56 -1.26 2.29
C PHE A 37 6.06 -0.40 3.44
N ARG A 38 6.99 0.53 3.14
CA ARG A 38 7.49 1.50 4.13
C ARG A 38 6.39 2.45 4.57
N ASN A 39 5.54 2.89 3.64
CA ASN A 39 4.37 3.71 3.96
C ASN A 39 3.40 2.98 4.89
N VAL A 40 3.11 1.69 4.63
CA VAL A 40 2.27 0.88 5.51
C VAL A 40 2.91 0.74 6.90
N ALA A 41 4.20 0.40 6.96
CA ALA A 41 4.91 0.27 8.24
C ALA A 41 4.85 1.55 9.08
N ALA A 42 4.95 2.73 8.44
CA ALA A 42 4.87 4.02 9.12
C ALA A 42 3.45 4.37 9.64
N ARG A 43 2.40 3.78 9.07
CA ARG A 43 0.99 4.09 9.41
C ARG A 43 0.42 3.16 10.47
N LEU A 44 0.95 1.93 10.59
CA LEU A 44 0.46 0.93 11.53
C LEU A 44 0.53 1.39 13.01
N PRO A 45 1.58 2.09 13.48
CA PRO A 45 1.61 2.58 14.86
C PRO A 45 0.45 3.53 15.18
N THR A 46 0.16 4.50 14.30
CA THR A 46 -0.97 5.43 14.52
C THR A 46 -2.32 4.70 14.54
N VAL A 47 -2.47 3.64 13.74
CA VAL A 47 -3.66 2.78 13.80
C VAL A 47 -3.76 2.08 15.16
N GLN A 48 -2.66 1.51 15.65
CA GLN A 48 -2.62 0.85 16.95
C GLN A 48 -2.99 1.82 18.08
N ASP A 49 -2.34 2.98 18.14
CA ASP A 49 -2.57 3.99 19.17
C ASP A 49 -4.04 4.43 19.20
N THR A 50 -4.64 4.64 18.02
CA THR A 50 -6.05 5.05 17.92
C THR A 50 -6.99 3.94 18.43
N LEU A 51 -6.70 2.68 18.11
CA LEU A 51 -7.48 1.54 18.56
C LEU A 51 -7.35 1.33 20.07
N GLU A 52 -6.16 1.55 20.65
CA GLU A 52 -5.92 1.45 22.09
C GLU A 52 -6.73 2.51 22.84
N ILE A 53 -6.67 3.78 22.42
CA ILE A 53 -7.48 4.86 23.00
C ILE A 53 -8.98 4.56 22.88
N ALA A 54 -9.41 4.02 21.73
CA ALA A 54 -10.80 3.68 21.50
C ALA A 54 -11.28 2.56 22.43
N ARG A 55 -10.43 1.55 22.65
CA ARG A 55 -10.70 0.46 23.60
C ARG A 55 -10.85 1.00 25.02
N GLU A 56 -9.88 1.80 25.48
CA GLU A 56 -9.87 2.37 26.83
C GLU A 56 -11.12 3.21 27.09
N THR A 57 -11.51 4.05 26.13
CA THR A 57 -12.72 4.87 26.23
C THR A 57 -13.98 4.00 26.36
N LEU A 58 -14.09 2.91 25.58
CA LEU A 58 -15.24 2.01 25.66
C LEU A 58 -15.27 1.20 26.96
N GLU A 59 -14.11 0.83 27.50
CA GLU A 59 -13.99 0.16 28.80
C GLU A 59 -14.42 1.08 29.96
N GLU A 60 -14.08 2.36 29.90
CA GLU A 60 -14.54 3.37 30.87
C GLU A 60 -16.05 3.55 30.81
N GLU A 61 -16.61 3.69 29.60
CA GLU A 61 -18.06 3.83 29.42
C GLU A 61 -18.86 2.59 29.88
N GLU A 62 -18.30 1.40 29.74
CA GLU A 62 -18.91 0.15 30.24
C GLU A 62 -18.91 0.09 31.77
N LYS A 63 -17.86 0.61 32.43
CA LYS A 63 -17.78 0.70 33.90
C LYS A 63 -18.74 1.74 34.48
N GLU A 64 -18.99 2.83 33.76
CA GLU A 64 -19.86 3.94 34.22
C GLU A 64 -21.36 3.67 34.07
N GLY A 65 -21.77 2.57 33.42
CA GLY A 65 -23.17 2.13 33.39
C GLY A 65 -24.13 3.04 32.60
N ASN A 66 -23.61 3.90 31.71
CA ASN A 66 -24.41 4.84 30.93
C ASN A 66 -25.09 4.14 29.73
N GLU A 67 -26.16 3.38 30.03
CA GLU A 67 -27.02 2.71 29.07
C GLU A 67 -28.15 3.65 28.59
N GLU A 68 -27.87 4.50 27.60
CA GLU A 68 -28.92 5.24 26.89
C GLU A 68 -29.20 4.64 25.50
N LEU A 69 -30.49 4.40 25.26
CA LEU A 69 -31.11 3.62 24.17
C LEU A 69 -30.79 4.18 22.77
N SER A 70 -30.33 5.43 22.69
CA SER A 70 -29.83 6.10 21.48
C SER A 70 -28.54 5.45 20.91
N ARG A 71 -27.83 4.65 21.71
CA ARG A 71 -26.57 3.96 21.33
C ARG A 71 -26.74 2.74 20.42
N VAL A 72 -27.90 2.08 20.40
CA VAL A 72 -28.02 0.73 19.79
C VAL A 72 -27.77 0.73 18.27
N LYS A 73 -28.38 1.65 17.53
CA LYS A 73 -28.16 1.76 16.06
C LYS A 73 -26.74 2.22 15.72
N SER A 74 -26.17 3.10 16.54
CA SER A 74 -24.78 3.55 16.40
C SER A 74 -23.79 2.41 16.69
N ARG A 75 -24.10 1.51 17.63
CA ARG A 75 -23.28 0.34 17.96
C ARG A 75 -23.28 -0.71 16.85
N ASP A 76 -24.44 -1.04 16.27
CA ASP A 76 -24.50 -2.01 15.17
C ASP A 76 -23.72 -1.54 13.93
N ALA A 77 -23.72 -0.22 13.65
CA ALA A 77 -22.90 0.36 12.59
C ALA A 77 -21.40 0.28 12.93
N LEU A 78 -21.02 0.56 14.17
CA LEU A 78 -19.64 0.44 14.65
C LEU A 78 -19.12 -1.00 14.57
N VAL A 79 -19.93 -1.98 14.93
CA VAL A 79 -19.58 -3.40 14.80
C VAL A 79 -19.20 -3.71 13.35
N LYS A 80 -20.05 -3.35 12.38
CA LYS A 80 -19.78 -3.64 10.97
C LYS A 80 -18.47 -2.99 10.48
N ILE A 81 -18.18 -1.78 10.97
CA ILE A 81 -16.93 -1.09 10.66
C ILE A 81 -15.74 -1.84 11.27
N LEU A 82 -15.85 -2.27 12.52
CA LEU A 82 -14.80 -3.01 13.21
C LEU A 82 -14.57 -4.41 12.63
N GLU A 83 -15.63 -5.14 12.26
CA GLU A 83 -15.52 -6.42 11.54
C GLU A 83 -14.83 -6.21 10.19
N SER A 84 -15.21 -5.18 9.45
CA SER A 84 -14.54 -4.84 8.19
C SER A 84 -13.06 -4.50 8.40
N CYS A 85 -12.74 -3.76 9.46
CA CYS A 85 -11.37 -3.43 9.82
C CYS A 85 -10.57 -4.69 10.18
N TYR A 86 -11.16 -5.59 10.97
CA TYR A 86 -10.58 -6.86 11.36
C TYR A 86 -10.27 -7.76 10.16
N ASP A 87 -11.20 -7.87 9.22
CA ASP A 87 -10.99 -8.63 7.98
C ASP A 87 -9.85 -8.05 7.14
N LYS A 88 -9.83 -6.71 6.96
CA LYS A 88 -8.76 -6.04 6.22
C LYS A 88 -7.40 -6.22 6.91
N ALA A 89 -7.33 -6.06 8.23
CA ALA A 89 -6.12 -6.27 9.01
C ALA A 89 -5.62 -7.72 8.90
N THR A 90 -6.54 -8.69 8.95
CA THR A 90 -6.22 -10.12 8.79
C THR A 90 -5.63 -10.39 7.41
N VAL A 91 -6.25 -9.87 6.34
CA VAL A 91 -5.75 -10.04 4.97
C VAL A 91 -4.41 -9.33 4.78
N LEU A 92 -4.22 -8.16 5.38
CA LEU A 92 -2.95 -7.43 5.37
C LEU A 92 -1.84 -8.28 5.98
N ASN A 93 -2.03 -8.76 7.22
CA ASN A 93 -1.05 -9.57 7.93
C ASN A 93 -0.69 -10.86 7.15
N LYS A 94 -1.69 -11.59 6.64
CA LYS A 94 -1.47 -12.78 5.80
C LYS A 94 -0.67 -12.47 4.54
N THR A 95 -0.95 -11.33 3.92
CA THR A 95 -0.24 -10.87 2.72
C THR A 95 1.21 -10.55 3.05
N LEU A 96 1.48 -9.85 4.16
CA LEU A 96 2.83 -9.55 4.65
C LEU A 96 3.62 -10.83 4.93
N HIS A 97 3.08 -11.81 5.65
CA HIS A 97 3.77 -13.09 5.88
C HIS A 97 4.15 -13.83 4.59
N THR A 98 3.29 -13.76 3.58
CA THR A 98 3.51 -14.42 2.30
C THR A 98 4.71 -13.84 1.57
N ILE A 99 4.82 -12.52 1.55
CA ILE A 99 5.78 -11.80 0.69
C ILE A 99 7.03 -11.31 1.43
N MET A 100 6.98 -11.12 2.75
CA MET A 100 8.12 -10.60 3.51
C MET A 100 9.15 -11.70 3.75
N PRO A 101 10.43 -11.47 3.45
CA PRO A 101 11.48 -12.46 3.68
C PRO A 101 11.65 -12.71 5.18
N THR A 102 11.74 -13.98 5.58
CA THR A 102 12.09 -14.34 6.96
C THR A 102 13.58 -14.13 7.20
N GLN A 103 13.97 -13.82 8.44
CA GLN A 103 15.39 -13.77 8.81
C GLN A 103 16.10 -15.06 8.41
N GLY A 104 17.35 -14.93 7.93
CA GLY A 104 18.16 -16.06 7.48
C GLY A 104 17.70 -16.71 6.16
N ALA A 105 16.70 -16.17 5.46
CA ALA A 105 16.29 -16.71 4.16
C ALA A 105 17.44 -16.66 3.13
N SER A 106 17.59 -17.75 2.37
CA SER A 106 18.59 -17.83 1.29
C SER A 106 18.36 -16.74 0.23
N LYS A 107 19.43 -16.32 -0.46
CA LYS A 107 19.36 -15.29 -1.52
C LYS A 107 18.28 -15.61 -2.56
N ALA A 108 18.19 -16.86 -3.01
CA ALA A 108 17.17 -17.30 -3.96
C ALA A 108 15.73 -17.14 -3.41
N ARG A 109 15.49 -17.48 -2.14
CA ARG A 109 14.17 -17.31 -1.51
C ARG A 109 13.81 -15.84 -1.32
N ARG A 110 14.79 -14.98 -1.05
CA ARG A 110 14.61 -13.50 -1.03
C ARG A 110 14.24 -12.98 -2.41
N CYS A 111 14.89 -13.43 -3.49
CA CYS A 111 14.55 -13.05 -4.86
C CYS A 111 13.13 -13.47 -5.26
N VAL A 112 12.71 -14.71 -4.95
CA VAL A 112 11.33 -15.17 -5.25
C VAL A 112 10.29 -14.33 -4.50
N LYS A 113 10.57 -13.97 -3.25
CA LYS A 113 9.67 -13.11 -2.46
C LYS A 113 9.61 -11.69 -3.01
N ALA A 114 10.74 -11.09 -3.41
CA ALA A 114 10.78 -9.78 -4.05
C ALA A 114 9.92 -9.73 -5.32
N ILE A 115 9.95 -10.78 -6.15
CA ILE A 115 9.09 -10.89 -7.34
C ILE A 115 7.60 -10.90 -6.96
N LYS A 116 7.23 -11.61 -5.88
CA LYS A 116 5.85 -11.68 -5.38
C LYS A 116 5.36 -10.39 -4.71
N MET A 117 6.27 -9.52 -4.27
CA MET A 117 5.89 -8.25 -3.64
C MET A 117 5.27 -7.26 -4.64
N PHE A 118 5.69 -7.29 -5.91
CA PHE A 118 5.20 -6.36 -6.93
C PHE A 118 3.68 -6.41 -7.15
N PRO A 119 3.06 -7.55 -7.48
CA PRO A 119 1.60 -7.62 -7.64
C PRO A 119 0.84 -7.43 -6.32
N ALA A 120 1.50 -7.60 -5.16
CA ALA A 120 0.89 -7.43 -3.86
C ALA A 120 0.90 -5.98 -3.35
N ALA A 121 1.71 -5.10 -3.95
CA ALA A 121 1.90 -3.71 -3.52
C ALA A 121 0.59 -2.92 -3.50
N GLU A 122 -0.16 -2.95 -4.59
CA GLU A 122 -1.46 -2.25 -4.71
C GLU A 122 -2.47 -2.80 -3.70
N LYS A 123 -2.50 -4.12 -3.52
CA LYS A 123 -3.38 -4.78 -2.56
C LYS A 123 -3.08 -4.34 -1.12
N ILE A 124 -1.81 -4.31 -0.73
CA ILE A 124 -1.37 -3.91 0.62
C ILE A 124 -1.73 -2.46 0.91
N GLU A 125 -1.49 -1.58 -0.05
CA GLU A 125 -1.82 -0.17 0.07
C GLU A 125 -3.34 0.04 0.15
N SER A 126 -4.12 -0.66 -0.69
CA SER A 126 -5.59 -0.64 -0.63
C SER A 126 -6.12 -1.11 0.73
N LEU A 127 -5.57 -2.21 1.27
CA LEU A 127 -5.94 -2.73 2.59
C LEU A 127 -5.62 -1.71 3.70
N MET A 128 -4.43 -1.12 3.68
CA MET A 128 -4.03 -0.11 4.66
C MET A 128 -4.95 1.12 4.63
N ASN A 129 -5.30 1.60 3.43
CA ASN A 129 -6.21 2.72 3.28
C ASN A 129 -7.62 2.40 3.78
N GLY A 130 -8.09 1.17 3.55
CA GLY A 130 -9.35 0.70 4.10
C GLY A 130 -9.35 0.69 5.63
N ILE A 131 -8.27 0.18 6.25
CA ILE A 131 -8.10 0.19 7.71
C ILE A 131 -8.10 1.63 8.25
N LEU A 132 -7.34 2.53 7.63
CA LEU A 132 -7.30 3.94 8.03
C LEU A 132 -8.68 4.59 8.00
N ASN A 133 -9.48 4.30 6.97
CA ASN A 133 -10.83 4.82 6.86
C ASN A 133 -11.74 4.28 7.97
N ASP A 134 -11.70 2.97 8.24
CA ASP A 134 -12.52 2.35 9.29
C ASP A 134 -12.17 2.91 10.68
N VAL A 135 -10.86 3.01 10.97
CA VAL A 135 -10.35 3.55 12.24
C VAL A 135 -10.64 5.05 12.37
N HIS A 136 -10.59 5.80 11.27
CA HIS A 136 -11.00 7.20 11.27
C HIS A 136 -12.50 7.36 11.58
N VAL A 137 -13.36 6.51 11.02
CA VAL A 137 -14.80 6.53 11.34
C VAL A 137 -15.05 6.15 12.81
N LEU A 138 -14.32 5.17 13.34
CA LEU A 138 -14.35 4.81 14.76
C LEU A 138 -13.95 6.00 15.64
N ALA A 139 -12.82 6.62 15.35
CA ALA A 139 -12.28 7.75 16.12
C ALA A 139 -13.19 9.00 16.02
N ALA A 140 -13.81 9.24 14.87
CA ALA A 140 -14.76 10.33 14.69
C ALA A 140 -16.12 10.07 15.38
N ASN A 141 -16.38 8.86 15.88
CA ASN A 141 -17.61 8.56 16.61
C ASN A 141 -17.66 9.34 17.92
N HIS A 142 -18.81 9.96 18.20
CA HIS A 142 -19.01 10.84 19.36
C HIS A 142 -18.56 10.27 20.71
N SER A 143 -18.67 8.95 20.92
CA SER A 143 -18.25 8.26 22.14
C SER A 143 -16.73 8.26 22.33
N VAL A 144 -15.97 8.31 21.22
CA VAL A 144 -14.51 8.17 21.20
C VAL A 144 -13.80 9.46 20.79
N LYS A 145 -14.54 10.40 20.22
CA LYS A 145 -14.04 11.61 19.54
C LYS A 145 -13.29 12.56 20.45
N SER A 146 -13.67 12.65 21.73
CA SER A 146 -12.97 13.54 22.67
C SER A 146 -11.56 13.01 22.98
N ALA A 147 -11.43 11.69 23.17
CA ALA A 147 -10.18 11.03 23.51
C ALA A 147 -9.23 10.89 22.30
N THR A 148 -9.77 10.74 21.09
CA THR A 148 -8.99 10.48 19.86
C THR A 148 -8.73 11.73 19.00
N ARG A 149 -8.98 12.94 19.52
CA ARG A 149 -9.00 14.18 18.71
C ARG A 149 -7.69 14.46 17.98
N THR A 150 -6.54 14.19 18.60
CA THR A 150 -5.22 14.37 17.98
C THR A 150 -5.00 13.32 16.89
N GLN A 151 -5.32 12.06 17.18
CA GLN A 151 -5.16 10.93 16.26
C GLN A 151 -6.05 11.06 15.02
N VAL A 152 -7.25 11.64 15.15
CA VAL A 152 -8.13 11.94 14.01
C VAL A 152 -7.47 12.89 13.02
N ASN A 153 -6.71 13.88 13.49
CA ASN A 153 -5.99 14.80 12.59
C ASN A 153 -4.87 14.05 11.85
N ASP A 154 -4.09 13.24 12.56
CA ASP A 154 -3.02 12.43 11.96
C ASP A 154 -3.57 11.44 10.92
N LEU A 155 -4.67 10.76 11.24
CA LEU A 155 -5.39 9.88 10.33
C LEU A 155 -5.90 10.63 9.09
N THR A 156 -6.48 11.82 9.30
CA THR A 156 -6.98 12.67 8.20
C THR A 156 -5.84 13.06 7.25
N ASP A 157 -4.70 13.45 7.80
CA ASP A 157 -3.55 13.87 7.00
C ASP A 157 -2.93 12.68 6.25
N MET A 158 -2.85 11.50 6.88
CA MET A 158 -2.42 10.27 6.20
C MET A 158 -3.37 9.87 5.06
N ILE A 159 -4.68 9.97 5.26
CA ILE A 159 -5.69 9.70 4.21
C ILE A 159 -5.54 10.70 3.06
N ARG A 160 -5.40 12.00 3.36
CA ARG A 160 -5.18 13.06 2.36
C ARG A 160 -3.90 12.83 1.57
N ASN A 161 -2.79 12.57 2.24
CA ASN A 161 -1.50 12.35 1.59
C ASN A 161 -1.53 11.12 0.66
N THR A 162 -2.28 10.07 1.02
CA THR A 162 -2.51 8.92 0.13
C THR A 162 -3.18 9.32 -1.18
N THR A 163 -4.19 10.22 -1.14
CA THR A 163 -4.87 10.69 -2.35
C THR A 163 -3.99 11.53 -3.26
N VAL A 164 -2.99 12.21 -2.68
CA VAL A 164 -2.01 13.01 -3.41
C VAL A 164 -0.90 12.12 -4.00
N GLU A 165 -0.43 11.11 -3.26
CA GLU A 165 0.63 10.17 -3.70
C GLU A 165 0.22 9.26 -4.87
N LYS A 166 -1.08 8.99 -5.05
CA LYS A 166 -1.63 8.23 -6.19
C LYS A 166 -1.31 8.83 -7.59
N ARG A 167 -0.72 10.03 -7.65
CA ARG A 167 -0.35 10.71 -8.92
C ARG A 167 1.09 10.46 -9.38
N GLU A 168 1.95 9.83 -8.59
CA GLU A 168 3.27 9.45 -9.06
C GLU A 168 3.25 8.03 -9.63
N PRO A 169 3.59 7.81 -10.91
CA PRO A 169 3.89 6.48 -11.41
C PRO A 169 4.99 5.88 -10.52
N ILE A 170 4.99 4.55 -10.37
CA ILE A 170 6.08 3.83 -9.71
C ILE A 170 7.36 4.00 -10.56
N TYR A 171 7.99 5.17 -10.48
CA TYR A 171 9.33 5.37 -10.97
C TYR A 171 10.25 4.83 -9.90
N PHE A 172 11.02 3.80 -10.28
CA PHE A 172 12.19 3.41 -9.52
C PHE A 172 13.14 4.61 -9.45
N GLY A 173 13.04 5.36 -8.36
CA GLY A 173 13.96 6.42 -7.96
C GLY A 173 15.30 5.83 -7.51
N ARG A 174 16.01 5.22 -8.45
CA ARG A 174 17.45 4.95 -8.46
C ARG A 174 17.69 4.24 -9.78
N ARG A 175 18.68 4.68 -10.58
CA ARG A 175 19.15 4.02 -11.81
C ARG A 175 19.15 2.49 -11.64
N THR A 176 18.04 1.85 -11.98
CA THR A 176 17.98 0.39 -12.11
C THR A 176 18.84 0.11 -13.30
N THR A 177 19.97 -0.54 -13.08
CA THR A 177 20.74 -1.15 -14.16
C THR A 177 19.83 -2.21 -14.77
N VAL A 178 19.06 -1.84 -15.80
CA VAL A 178 18.24 -2.79 -16.53
C VAL A 178 19.22 -3.67 -17.29
N THR A 179 19.42 -4.89 -16.79
CA THR A 179 20.30 -5.85 -17.45
C THR A 179 19.48 -6.58 -18.50
N PHE A 180 19.68 -6.22 -19.76
CA PHE A 180 19.05 -6.91 -20.87
C PHE A 180 19.82 -8.18 -21.19
N TYR A 181 19.14 -9.33 -21.17
CA TYR A 181 19.71 -10.62 -21.59
C TYR A 181 19.14 -10.98 -22.96
N ASN A 182 19.97 -10.92 -24.00
CA ASN A 182 19.63 -11.41 -25.33
C ASN A 182 20.47 -12.66 -25.63
N THR A 183 19.80 -13.80 -25.78
CA THR A 183 20.43 -15.10 -26.07
C THR A 183 20.20 -15.55 -27.52
N GLY A 184 19.57 -14.70 -28.35
CA GLY A 184 19.28 -14.97 -29.76
C GLY A 184 20.27 -14.31 -30.73
N ARG A 185 20.09 -14.57 -32.03
CA ARG A 185 20.75 -13.81 -33.10
C ARG A 185 19.84 -12.67 -33.57
N GLY A 186 20.32 -11.42 -33.46
CA GLY A 186 19.61 -10.23 -33.92
C GLY A 186 20.09 -8.96 -33.21
N SER A 187 19.76 -7.79 -33.75
CA SER A 187 20.06 -6.50 -33.11
C SER A 187 19.02 -6.16 -32.04
N GLN A 188 19.48 -5.63 -30.92
CA GLN A 188 18.62 -5.10 -29.86
C GLN A 188 18.78 -3.58 -29.79
N PHE A 189 17.66 -2.87 -29.84
CA PHE A 189 17.62 -1.41 -29.71
C PHE A 189 16.97 -1.05 -28.39
N VAL A 190 17.64 -0.21 -27.61
CA VAL A 190 17.18 0.21 -26.28
C VAL A 190 17.10 1.74 -26.27
N HIS A 191 15.97 2.30 -25.83
CA HIS A 191 15.77 3.74 -25.66
C HIS A 191 15.32 4.01 -24.23
N GLU A 192 16.21 4.60 -23.42
CA GLU A 192 15.94 4.94 -22.01
C GLU A 192 15.70 6.44 -21.80
N GLY A 193 15.60 7.23 -22.87
CA GLY A 193 15.43 8.68 -22.86
C GLY A 193 14.01 9.15 -23.18
N GLN A 194 13.85 10.46 -23.36
CA GLN A 194 12.66 11.06 -23.96
C GLN A 194 12.95 11.43 -25.42
N GLY A 195 11.94 11.26 -26.29
CA GLY A 195 12.04 11.51 -27.73
C GLY A 195 11.73 10.24 -28.54
N ASP A 196 11.82 10.34 -29.86
CA ASP A 196 11.55 9.23 -30.77
C ASP A 196 12.83 8.43 -31.06
N GLN A 197 12.74 7.09 -31.01
CA GLN A 197 13.78 6.19 -31.47
C GLN A 197 13.46 5.70 -32.89
N ASN A 198 14.11 6.31 -33.88
CA ASN A 198 13.96 5.91 -35.28
C ASN A 198 15.02 4.86 -35.65
N ILE A 199 14.59 3.67 -36.06
CA ILE A 199 15.46 2.52 -36.37
C ILE A 199 15.23 2.09 -37.83
N SER A 200 16.27 2.12 -38.66
CA SER A 200 16.30 1.52 -39.99
C SER A 200 17.20 0.27 -39.99
N MET A 201 16.71 -0.81 -40.59
CA MET A 201 17.41 -2.09 -40.69
C MET A 201 17.55 -2.52 -42.15
N GLY A 202 18.70 -3.10 -42.50
CA GLY A 202 18.99 -3.52 -43.88
C GLY A 202 19.49 -2.36 -44.76
N THR A 203 19.09 -2.31 -46.03
CA THR A 203 19.56 -1.30 -47.01
C THR A 203 18.68 -0.02 -47.05
N GLY A 204 17.82 0.18 -46.05
CA GLY A 204 16.90 1.32 -46.00
C GLY A 204 17.57 2.64 -45.62
N VAL A 205 17.19 3.72 -46.28
CA VAL A 205 17.65 5.08 -45.96
C VAL A 205 16.70 5.71 -44.93
N GLN A 206 17.26 6.27 -43.86
CA GLN A 206 16.50 6.96 -42.81
C GLN A 206 16.75 8.47 -42.87
N PHE A 207 15.66 9.25 -42.79
CA PHE A 207 15.72 10.71 -42.71
C PHE A 207 15.14 11.15 -41.36
N ASN A 208 15.96 11.78 -40.53
CA ASN A 208 15.53 12.31 -39.23
C ASN A 208 15.35 13.83 -39.33
N GLY A 209 14.13 14.34 -39.12
CA GLY A 209 13.83 15.78 -39.15
C GLY A 209 12.37 16.10 -38.80
N PRO A 210 12.05 17.38 -38.52
CA PRO A 210 10.74 17.82 -38.02
C PRO A 210 9.65 18.00 -39.09
N SER A 211 9.90 17.66 -40.36
CA SER A 211 8.95 17.81 -41.47
C SER A 211 8.88 16.56 -42.34
N THR A 212 7.72 16.35 -42.98
CA THR A 212 7.48 15.29 -43.96
C THR A 212 8.57 15.28 -45.04
N ALA A 213 9.28 14.16 -45.19
CA ALA A 213 10.33 14.01 -46.20
C ALA A 213 9.76 14.10 -47.64
N PRO A 214 10.54 14.57 -48.62
CA PRO A 214 10.11 14.54 -50.02
C PRO A 214 9.93 13.10 -50.52
N ILE A 215 8.90 12.88 -51.34
CA ILE A 215 8.62 11.59 -51.98
C ILE A 215 9.78 11.25 -52.92
N TYR A 216 10.49 10.15 -52.66
CA TYR A 216 11.51 9.62 -53.55
C TYR A 216 10.87 8.57 -54.48
N ILE A 217 10.69 8.92 -55.76
CA ILE A 217 10.29 7.96 -56.79
C ILE A 217 11.56 7.52 -57.54
N THR A 218 12.03 6.31 -57.28
CA THR A 218 13.01 5.66 -58.16
C THR A 218 12.30 5.20 -59.42
N VAL A 219 12.48 5.93 -60.52
CA VAL A 219 12.12 5.42 -61.85
C VAL A 219 13.25 4.49 -62.29
N THR A 220 13.03 3.18 -62.20
CA THR A 220 13.85 2.20 -62.91
C THR A 220 13.59 2.38 -64.40
N GLY A 221 14.58 2.90 -65.12
CA GLY A 221 14.55 3.06 -66.58
C GLY A 221 14.37 1.73 -67.29
N ILE A 222 13.67 1.79 -68.44
CA ILE A 222 13.64 0.77 -69.49
C ILE A 222 14.97 0.81 -70.24
#